data_AF-A0A954MYR3-F1
#
_entry.id   AF-A0A954MYR3-F1
#
_cell.length_a   1.000
_cell.length_b   1.000
_cell.length_c   1.000
_cell.angle_alpha   90.00
_cell.angle_beta   90.00
_cell.angle_gamma   90.00
#
_symmetry.space_group_name_H-M   'P 1'
#
loop_
_entity.id
_entity.type
_entity.pdbx_description
1 polymer ?
#
loop_
_entity_poly.entity_id
_entity_poly.type
_entity_poly.pdbx_seq_one_letter_code
_entity_poly.pdbx_strand_id
1 'polypeptide(L)'
;MKRRFFPLVIPTLALLALIVTRCSAEDLPIPPADSFSFVVLPDTQGYVTEKTEPYFVSEIDWILDHRESWNIAFVSHVGDIVDDYKSDPQWEIARRNMLRLSGKLPFGFSVGNHDMLSKGESLKFQETFPSSLFEKEDWYGGQINNNADSYQLITAGGMDFLILHLECNAPDDVLKWADEVLEKYSDRRAMITTHMYLGPLDKPQASRDYYDPPKGRMRWHKTHGQQGNTPQQMWDKCFSKHRNLFLICCGDQSRSQAMHQTVQGNHGNQVHECLSDYRDGYFRIYRFEPKENRIVVMTYSPHLQKLCDGTKIVPDAKDHQFVLDYEMNR
;
A
#
# COMPACT_ATOMS: atom_id res chain seq x y z
N MET A 1 -56.96 -69.50 -6.64
CA MET A 1 -57.45 -68.19 -6.13
C MET A 1 -56.35 -67.61 -5.25
N LYS A 2 -55.58 -66.64 -5.78
CA LYS A 2 -54.31 -66.14 -5.20
C LYS A 2 -54.58 -65.17 -4.04
N ARG A 3 -54.00 -65.41 -2.86
CA ARG A 3 -53.93 -64.43 -1.76
C ARG A 3 -52.59 -63.68 -1.87
N ARG A 4 -52.66 -62.37 -2.06
CA ARG A 4 -51.50 -61.46 -2.13
C ARG A 4 -51.13 -60.99 -0.72
N PHE A 5 -49.87 -61.18 -0.36
CA PHE A 5 -49.21 -60.47 0.75
C PHE A 5 -48.79 -59.09 0.27
N PHE A 6 -49.12 -58.04 1.04
CA PHE A 6 -48.55 -56.71 0.89
C PHE A 6 -47.52 -56.49 2.00
N PRO A 7 -46.29 -56.03 1.69
CA PRO A 7 -45.34 -55.63 2.72
C PRO A 7 -45.63 -54.19 3.18
N LEU A 8 -45.46 -53.99 4.47
CA LEU A 8 -45.55 -52.71 5.16
C LEU A 8 -44.32 -51.85 4.80
N VAL A 9 -44.51 -50.68 4.21
CA VAL A 9 -43.44 -49.70 3.96
C VAL A 9 -43.51 -48.64 5.07
N ILE A 10 -42.46 -48.57 5.89
CA ILE A 10 -42.25 -47.52 6.90
C ILE A 10 -41.56 -46.35 6.19
N PRO A 11 -42.06 -45.10 6.26
CA PRO A 11 -41.37 -43.97 5.67
C PRO A 11 -40.21 -43.55 6.58
N THR A 12 -38.98 -43.71 6.10
CA THR A 12 -37.80 -43.09 6.70
C THR A 12 -37.81 -41.59 6.38
N LEU A 13 -38.04 -40.76 7.39
CA LEU A 13 -37.81 -39.31 7.33
C LEU A 13 -36.29 -39.08 7.14
N ALA A 14 -35.88 -38.68 5.94
CA ALA A 14 -34.52 -38.19 5.71
C ALA A 14 -34.44 -36.75 6.24
N LEU A 15 -33.80 -36.58 7.40
CA LEU A 15 -33.47 -35.27 7.94
C LEU A 15 -32.31 -34.70 7.10
N LEU A 16 -32.62 -33.82 6.13
CA LEU A 16 -31.60 -33.00 5.48
C LEU A 16 -31.05 -32.03 6.54
N ALA A 17 -29.87 -32.35 7.09
CA ALA A 17 -29.08 -31.37 7.82
C ALA A 17 -28.56 -30.34 6.80
N LEU A 18 -29.23 -29.19 6.70
CA LEU A 18 -28.61 -28.00 6.13
C LEU A 18 -27.43 -27.63 7.03
N ILE A 19 -26.21 -27.95 6.59
CA ILE A 19 -25.02 -27.32 7.14
C ILE A 19 -25.04 -25.89 6.62
N VAL A 20 -25.65 -25.00 7.41
CA VAL A 20 -25.41 -23.56 7.27
C VAL A 20 -24.04 -23.33 7.86
N THR A 21 -23.00 -23.33 7.02
CA THR A 21 -21.70 -22.77 7.39
C THR A 21 -21.92 -21.31 7.71
N ARG A 22 -21.96 -20.98 9.00
CA ARG A 22 -21.82 -19.61 9.46
C ARG A 22 -20.42 -19.15 9.04
N CYS A 23 -20.33 -18.32 8.00
CA CYS A 23 -19.10 -17.62 7.70
C CYS A 23 -18.76 -16.76 8.93
N SER A 24 -17.75 -17.19 9.66
CA SER A 24 -17.29 -16.61 10.91
C SER A 24 -15.88 -16.14 10.61
N ALA A 25 -15.64 -14.82 10.68
CA ALA A 25 -14.35 -14.14 10.49
C ALA A 25 -13.37 -14.85 9.52
N GLU A 26 -13.39 -14.50 8.23
CA GLU A 26 -12.46 -15.09 7.26
C GLU A 26 -11.01 -14.73 7.62
N ASP A 27 -10.31 -15.70 8.21
CA ASP A 27 -8.87 -15.69 8.41
C ASP A 27 -8.16 -15.41 7.07
N LEU A 28 -7.05 -14.67 7.12
CA LEU A 28 -6.22 -14.44 5.95
C LEU A 28 -5.83 -15.78 5.29
N PRO A 29 -5.96 -15.91 3.95
CA PRO A 29 -5.67 -17.17 3.28
C PRO A 29 -4.19 -17.52 3.44
N ILE A 30 -3.92 -18.78 3.82
CA ILE A 30 -2.55 -19.28 4.03
C ILE A 30 -1.70 -18.99 2.79
N PRO A 31 -0.55 -18.29 2.93
CA PRO A 31 0.35 -18.02 1.83
C PRO A 31 0.87 -19.30 1.16
N PRO A 32 0.91 -19.37 -0.18
CA PRO A 32 1.65 -20.43 -0.87
C PRO A 32 3.12 -20.42 -0.44
N ALA A 33 3.74 -21.60 -0.34
CA ALA A 33 5.10 -21.73 0.23
C ALA A 33 6.18 -20.97 -0.56
N ASP A 34 5.98 -20.74 -1.86
CA ASP A 34 6.88 -19.98 -2.74
C ASP A 34 6.49 -18.51 -2.92
N SER A 35 5.48 -18.04 -2.18
CA SER A 35 5.10 -16.63 -2.17
C SER A 35 5.97 -15.78 -1.24
N PHE A 36 5.96 -14.48 -1.49
CA PHE A 36 6.51 -13.46 -0.59
C PHE A 36 5.59 -12.24 -0.62
N SER A 37 5.73 -11.36 0.37
CA SER A 37 4.80 -10.25 0.54
C SER A 37 5.52 -8.93 0.74
N PHE A 38 4.94 -7.86 0.20
CA PHE A 38 5.19 -6.49 0.65
C PHE A 38 3.98 -6.00 1.44
N VAL A 39 4.21 -5.23 2.50
CA VAL A 39 3.15 -4.55 3.24
C VAL A 39 3.23 -3.05 2.97
N VAL A 40 2.11 -2.43 2.67
CA VAL A 40 1.99 -0.98 2.47
C VAL A 40 1.13 -0.41 3.58
N LEU A 41 1.76 0.36 4.46
CA LEU A 41 1.12 1.16 5.49
C LEU A 41 0.52 2.43 4.85
N PRO A 42 -0.79 2.69 5.04
CA PRO A 42 -1.44 3.89 4.57
C PRO A 42 -1.16 5.08 5.52
N ASP A 43 -1.97 6.12 5.44
CA ASP A 43 -1.89 7.36 6.20
C ASP A 43 -2.11 7.14 7.72
N THR A 44 -1.01 7.01 8.47
CA THR A 44 -1.00 6.73 9.92
C THR A 44 -1.23 7.97 10.79
N GLN A 45 -1.43 9.15 10.21
CA GLN A 45 -1.74 10.40 10.90
C GLN A 45 -2.91 10.28 11.92
N GLY A 46 -3.83 9.35 11.70
CA GLY A 46 -4.94 9.06 12.62
C GLY A 46 -4.54 8.27 13.88
N TYR A 47 -3.36 7.67 13.90
CA TYR A 47 -2.89 6.73 14.92
C TYR A 47 -1.78 7.30 15.82
N VAL A 48 -1.42 8.57 15.65
CA VAL A 48 -0.32 9.20 16.40
C VAL A 48 -0.79 9.95 17.65
N THR A 49 -1.78 9.42 18.37
CA THR A 49 -2.15 9.90 19.72
C THR A 49 -2.09 8.73 20.70
N GLU A 50 -1.89 8.96 22.00
CA GLU A 50 -1.88 7.87 23.00
C GLU A 50 -3.13 6.98 22.93
N LYS A 51 -4.28 7.58 22.59
CA LYS A 51 -5.56 6.86 22.47
C LYS A 51 -5.63 6.00 21.20
N THR A 52 -5.03 6.45 20.10
CA THR A 52 -5.15 5.80 18.78
C THR A 52 -3.89 5.03 18.35
N GLU A 53 -2.79 5.18 19.08
CA GLU A 53 -1.57 4.39 18.89
C GLU A 53 -1.79 2.87 18.87
N PRO A 54 -2.73 2.28 19.64
CA PRO A 54 -2.99 0.85 19.55
C PRO A 54 -3.30 0.32 18.14
N TYR A 55 -3.80 1.17 17.21
CA TYR A 55 -3.92 0.79 15.80
C TYR A 55 -2.53 0.62 15.17
N PHE A 56 -1.66 1.62 15.27
CA PHE A 56 -0.30 1.58 14.72
C PHE A 56 0.54 0.44 15.33
N VAL A 57 0.44 0.26 16.65
CA VAL A 57 1.11 -0.85 17.35
C VAL A 57 0.66 -2.19 16.78
N SER A 58 -0.66 -2.39 16.58
CA SER A 58 -1.17 -3.65 16.04
C SER A 58 -0.72 -3.93 14.60
N GLU A 59 -0.57 -2.89 13.78
CA GLU A 59 -0.05 -3.01 12.42
C GLU A 59 1.40 -3.50 12.43
N ILE A 60 2.26 -2.88 13.25
CA ILE A 60 3.67 -3.25 13.37
C ILE A 60 3.85 -4.60 14.07
N ASP A 61 3.07 -4.90 15.10
CA ASP A 61 3.07 -6.21 15.78
C ASP A 61 2.77 -7.33 14.78
N TRP A 62 1.69 -7.17 14.01
CA TRP A 62 1.30 -8.18 13.03
C TRP A 62 2.41 -8.40 11.99
N ILE A 63 2.99 -7.33 11.45
CA ILE A 63 4.09 -7.43 10.49
C ILE A 63 5.27 -8.21 11.07
N LEU A 64 5.68 -7.92 12.30
CA LEU A 64 6.81 -8.59 12.95
C LEU A 64 6.51 -10.06 13.26
N ASP A 65 5.31 -10.35 13.76
CA ASP A 65 4.87 -11.70 14.12
C ASP A 65 4.67 -12.60 12.90
N HIS A 66 4.31 -12.02 11.75
CA HIS A 66 4.01 -12.74 10.52
C HIS A 66 5.13 -12.67 9.49
N ARG A 67 6.27 -12.04 9.81
CA ARG A 67 7.38 -11.83 8.86
C ARG A 67 7.84 -13.13 8.18
N GLU A 68 7.92 -14.23 8.94
CA GLU A 68 8.40 -15.52 8.44
C GLU A 68 7.28 -16.30 7.73
N SER A 69 6.09 -16.37 8.34
CA SER A 69 4.96 -17.14 7.82
C SER A 69 4.35 -16.53 6.55
N TRP A 70 4.44 -15.21 6.39
CA TRP A 70 4.00 -14.48 5.20
C TRP A 70 5.15 -14.08 4.27
N ASN A 71 6.39 -14.43 4.65
CA ASN A 71 7.61 -14.06 3.96
C ASN A 71 7.58 -12.58 3.56
N ILE A 72 7.36 -11.73 4.56
CA ILE A 72 7.29 -10.28 4.39
C ILE A 72 8.70 -9.79 4.12
N ALA A 73 8.93 -9.34 2.89
CA ALA A 73 10.25 -8.92 2.43
C ALA A 73 10.46 -7.41 2.52
N PHE A 74 9.37 -6.63 2.59
CA PHE A 74 9.45 -5.16 2.61
C PHE A 74 8.22 -4.52 3.25
N VAL A 75 8.41 -3.36 3.87
CA VAL A 75 7.33 -2.48 4.33
C VAL A 75 7.48 -1.09 3.72
N SER A 76 6.44 -0.59 3.05
CA SER A 76 6.38 0.76 2.50
C SER A 76 5.37 1.62 3.26
N HIS A 77 5.66 2.91 3.49
CA HIS A 77 4.70 3.86 4.03
C HIS A 77 4.40 4.96 2.99
N VAL A 78 3.12 5.23 2.71
CA VAL A 78 2.67 6.18 1.66
C VAL A 78 2.65 7.65 2.10
N GLY A 79 3.29 8.03 3.21
CA GLY A 79 3.20 9.37 3.81
C GLY A 79 1.97 9.62 4.68
N ASP A 80 1.82 10.87 5.10
CA ASP A 80 0.97 11.33 6.21
C ASP A 80 1.17 10.45 7.45
N ILE A 81 2.42 10.47 7.91
CA ILE A 81 2.89 9.77 9.10
C ILE A 81 2.34 10.46 10.36
N VAL A 82 2.30 11.79 10.35
CA VAL A 82 1.71 12.61 11.43
C VAL A 82 0.53 13.45 10.93
N ASP A 83 -0.31 13.93 11.85
CA ASP A 83 -1.44 14.82 11.54
C ASP A 83 -1.07 16.29 11.67
N ASP A 84 -0.18 16.63 12.59
CA ASP A 84 0.35 17.98 12.76
C ASP A 84 1.89 17.94 12.69
N TYR A 85 2.42 18.51 11.61
CA TYR A 85 3.86 18.70 11.38
C TYR A 85 4.60 19.23 12.62
N LYS A 86 3.98 20.09 13.42
CA LYS A 86 4.62 20.75 14.58
C LYS A 86 4.54 19.94 15.87
N SER A 87 3.83 18.80 15.87
CA SER A 87 3.58 18.02 17.07
C SER A 87 4.69 17.02 17.31
N ASP A 88 5.69 17.40 18.12
CA ASP A 88 6.76 16.50 18.54
C ASP A 88 6.25 15.17 19.14
N PRO A 89 5.18 15.14 19.98
CA PRO A 89 4.63 13.88 20.47
C PRO A 89 4.12 12.94 19.37
N GLN A 90 3.58 13.48 18.26
CA GLN A 90 3.14 12.65 17.14
C GLN A 90 4.34 12.02 16.42
N TRP A 91 5.40 12.81 16.18
CA TRP A 91 6.65 12.30 15.62
C TRP A 91 7.32 11.26 16.52
N GLU A 92 7.27 11.42 17.84
CA GLU A 92 7.77 10.43 18.80
C GLU A 92 6.99 9.11 18.71
N ILE A 93 5.66 9.16 18.60
CA ILE A 93 4.80 7.97 18.40
C ILE A 93 5.13 7.28 17.07
N ALA A 94 5.22 8.04 15.99
CA ALA A 94 5.58 7.50 14.69
C ALA A 94 6.95 6.82 14.72
N ARG A 95 7.95 7.49 15.29
CA ARG A 95 9.33 6.98 15.40
C ARG A 95 9.38 5.68 16.18
N ARG A 96 8.77 5.64 17.37
CA ARG A 96 8.85 4.44 18.24
C ARG A 96 8.12 3.24 17.68
N ASN A 97 7.11 3.42 16.83
CA ASN A 97 6.44 2.32 16.14
C ASN A 97 7.25 1.86 14.92
N MET A 98 7.60 2.78 14.02
CA MET A 98 8.28 2.43 12.77
C MET A 98 9.68 1.85 12.99
N LEU A 99 10.47 2.37 13.94
CA LEU A 99 11.83 1.87 14.19
C LEU A 99 11.88 0.50 14.88
N ARG A 100 10.73 -0.11 15.20
CA ARG A 100 10.67 -1.51 15.65
C ARG A 100 11.05 -2.49 14.54
N LEU A 101 10.95 -2.05 13.27
CA LEU A 101 11.34 -2.78 12.06
C LEU A 101 12.86 -2.76 11.83
N SER A 102 13.58 -1.78 12.37
CA SER A 102 15.03 -1.62 12.18
C SER A 102 15.81 -2.87 12.59
N GLY A 103 16.72 -3.31 11.73
CA GLY A 103 17.50 -4.54 11.90
C GLY A 103 16.70 -5.84 11.77
N LYS A 104 15.41 -5.79 11.38
CA LYS A 104 14.54 -6.97 11.26
C LYS A 104 13.90 -7.11 9.89
N LEU A 105 13.53 -5.99 9.26
CA LEU A 105 12.91 -5.93 7.94
C LEU A 105 13.35 -4.67 7.20
N PRO A 106 13.57 -4.74 5.87
CA PRO A 106 13.70 -3.54 5.03
C PRO A 106 12.40 -2.72 5.00
N PHE A 107 12.53 -1.40 5.06
CA PHE A 107 11.39 -0.48 4.97
C PHE A 107 11.77 0.90 4.42
N GLY A 108 10.78 1.65 3.94
CA GLY A 108 10.97 3.00 3.42
C GLY A 108 9.72 3.87 3.57
N PHE A 109 9.89 5.18 3.37
CA PHE A 109 8.86 6.18 3.59
C PHE A 109 8.76 7.13 2.41
N SER A 110 7.55 7.37 1.95
CA SER A 110 7.19 8.67 1.39
C SER A 110 6.75 9.60 2.50
N VAL A 111 6.86 10.90 2.27
CA VAL A 111 6.26 11.95 3.12
C VAL A 111 4.98 12.47 2.48
N GLY A 112 3.98 12.73 3.32
CA GLY A 112 2.71 13.29 2.90
C GLY A 112 2.58 14.79 3.14
N ASN A 113 1.43 15.35 2.80
CA ASN A 113 1.21 16.78 2.93
C ASN A 113 1.12 17.26 4.39
N HIS A 114 0.96 16.36 5.37
CA HIS A 114 1.02 16.65 6.79
C HIS A 114 2.43 16.50 7.38
N ASP A 115 3.32 15.76 6.70
CA ASP A 115 4.71 15.54 7.10
C ASP A 115 5.65 16.66 6.61
N MET A 116 5.12 17.59 5.82
CA MET A 116 5.84 18.65 5.14
C MET A 116 5.14 19.99 5.31
N LEU A 117 5.91 21.08 5.25
CA LEU A 117 5.34 22.41 5.05
C LEU A 117 4.94 22.62 3.58
N SER A 118 4.03 23.56 3.34
CA SER A 118 3.43 23.77 2.01
C SER A 118 4.42 24.06 0.87
N LYS A 119 5.65 24.49 1.16
CA LYS A 119 6.68 24.75 0.14
C LYS A 119 7.68 23.60 -0.02
N GLY A 120 7.43 22.44 0.60
CA GLY A 120 8.26 21.25 0.46
C GLY A 120 9.17 20.95 1.64
N GLU A 121 9.19 21.80 2.68
CA GLU A 121 10.15 21.59 3.78
C GLU A 121 9.73 20.42 4.69
N SER A 122 10.59 19.41 4.80
CA SER A 122 10.37 18.17 5.58
C SER A 122 11.34 18.00 6.77
N LEU A 123 11.77 19.10 7.39
CA LEU A 123 12.81 19.08 8.43
C LEU A 123 12.46 18.18 9.62
N LYS A 124 11.20 18.20 10.08
CA LYS A 124 10.74 17.34 11.19
C LYS A 124 10.79 15.86 10.83
N PHE A 125 10.44 15.51 9.60
CA PHE A 125 10.65 14.17 9.08
C PHE A 125 12.14 13.80 9.12
N GLN A 126 13.05 14.71 8.74
CA GLN A 126 14.50 14.45 8.78
C GLN A 126 15.11 14.37 10.16
N GLU A 127 14.61 15.12 11.14
CA GLU A 127 14.97 14.93 12.54
C GLU A 127 14.54 13.54 13.03
N THR A 128 13.39 13.07 12.54
CA THR A 128 12.75 11.83 13.01
C THR A 128 13.24 10.58 12.29
N PHE A 129 13.55 10.66 11.00
CA PHE A 129 13.95 9.54 10.14
C PHE A 129 15.10 9.93 9.20
N PRO A 130 16.27 10.39 9.73
CA PRO A 130 17.39 10.75 8.88
C PRO A 130 17.94 9.51 8.16
N SER A 131 18.56 9.71 7.00
CA SER A 131 19.21 8.64 6.22
C SER A 131 20.29 7.90 7.01
N SER A 132 20.93 8.55 7.98
CA SER A 132 21.96 7.96 8.84
C SER A 132 21.45 6.78 9.67
N LEU A 133 20.13 6.61 9.83
CA LEU A 133 19.53 5.40 10.40
C LEU A 133 19.66 4.17 9.48
N PHE A 134 19.77 4.40 8.17
CA PHE A 134 19.65 3.38 7.12
C PHE A 134 20.93 3.22 6.30
N GLU A 135 21.85 4.17 6.32
CA GLU A 135 23.09 4.15 5.52
C GLU A 135 24.00 2.92 5.74
N LYS A 136 23.80 2.16 6.83
CA LYS A 136 24.53 0.90 7.10
C LYS A 136 23.77 -0.34 6.66
N GLU A 137 22.53 -0.18 6.22
CA GLU A 137 21.68 -1.26 5.76
C GLU A 137 21.96 -1.49 4.26
N ASP A 138 22.31 -2.72 3.88
CA ASP A 138 22.67 -3.06 2.49
C ASP A 138 21.52 -2.80 1.50
N TRP A 139 20.28 -2.79 2.00
CA TRP A 139 19.09 -2.52 1.20
C TRP A 139 18.83 -1.03 0.96
N TYR A 140 19.48 -0.10 1.68
CA TYR A 140 19.28 1.33 1.48
C TYR A 140 20.16 1.84 0.34
N GLY A 141 19.54 2.21 -0.78
CA GLY A 141 20.26 2.54 -2.02
C GLY A 141 20.74 3.99 -2.10
N GLY A 142 20.03 4.93 -1.47
CA GLY A 142 20.39 6.34 -1.44
C GLY A 142 19.18 7.28 -1.43
N GLN A 143 19.47 8.59 -1.51
CA GLN A 143 18.49 9.67 -1.46
C GLN A 143 18.90 10.85 -2.35
N ILE A 144 17.97 11.78 -2.58
CA ILE A 144 18.27 13.13 -3.06
C ILE A 144 17.86 14.15 -2.00
N ASN A 145 18.75 15.11 -1.69
CA ASN A 145 18.60 16.15 -0.66
C ASN A 145 18.46 15.60 0.78
N ASN A 146 17.41 14.83 1.03
CA ASN A 146 17.08 14.25 2.32
C ASN A 146 16.23 12.97 2.15
N ASN A 147 15.85 12.29 3.24
CA ASN A 147 15.32 10.92 3.20
C ASN A 147 13.84 10.86 2.79
N ALA A 148 13.20 12.01 2.57
CA ALA A 148 11.86 12.12 1.99
C ALA A 148 11.79 11.55 0.57
N ASP A 149 12.94 11.58 -0.13
CA ASP A 149 13.14 11.02 -1.46
C ASP A 149 14.28 10.02 -1.41
N SER A 150 13.96 8.74 -1.28
CA SER A 150 14.93 7.67 -1.09
C SER A 150 14.57 6.44 -1.90
N TYR A 151 15.52 5.52 -2.06
CA TYR A 151 15.24 4.24 -2.67
C TYR A 151 15.90 3.08 -1.94
N GLN A 152 15.26 1.92 -2.04
CA GLN A 152 15.73 0.67 -1.47
C GLN A 152 15.88 -0.39 -2.57
N LEU A 153 16.88 -1.25 -2.39
CA LEU A 153 17.21 -2.37 -3.25
C LEU A 153 17.07 -3.65 -2.44
N ILE A 154 16.15 -4.52 -2.83
CA ILE A 154 15.95 -5.80 -2.15
C ILE A 154 15.87 -6.94 -3.15
N THR A 155 16.06 -8.17 -2.65
CA THR A 155 15.84 -9.40 -3.40
C THR A 155 14.84 -10.26 -2.65
N ALA A 156 13.76 -10.68 -3.31
CA ALA A 156 12.72 -11.52 -2.72
C ALA A 156 12.17 -12.49 -3.77
N GLY A 157 11.95 -13.76 -3.39
CA GLY A 157 11.46 -14.79 -4.32
C GLY A 157 12.34 -14.99 -5.56
N GLY A 158 13.65 -14.74 -5.44
CA GLY A 158 14.59 -14.80 -6.57
C GLY A 158 14.51 -13.61 -7.55
N MET A 159 13.78 -12.55 -7.20
CA MET A 159 13.64 -11.34 -8.01
C MET A 159 14.26 -10.13 -7.32
N ASP A 160 14.90 -9.29 -8.13
CA ASP A 160 15.45 -8.01 -7.70
C ASP A 160 14.45 -6.87 -7.86
N PHE A 161 14.30 -6.09 -6.79
CA PHE A 161 13.40 -4.94 -6.72
C PHE A 161 14.16 -3.64 -6.48
N LEU A 162 13.61 -2.58 -7.06
CA LEU A 162 13.87 -1.19 -6.70
C LEU A 162 12.56 -0.64 -6.11
N ILE A 163 12.59 -0.16 -4.88
CA ILE A 163 11.47 0.58 -4.30
C ILE A 163 11.90 2.03 -4.15
N LEU A 164 11.22 2.94 -4.84
CA LEU A 164 11.50 4.36 -4.82
C LEU A 164 10.39 5.09 -4.07
N HIS A 165 10.75 5.85 -3.05
CA HIS A 165 9.84 6.71 -2.31
C HIS A 165 10.05 8.15 -2.72
N LEU A 166 8.97 8.81 -3.11
CA LEU A 166 9.01 10.20 -3.53
C LEU A 166 8.08 11.05 -2.67
N GLU A 167 8.53 12.27 -2.38
CA GLU A 167 7.78 13.27 -1.62
C GLU A 167 6.46 13.67 -2.30
N CYS A 168 5.52 14.18 -1.49
CA CYS A 168 4.22 14.63 -1.98
C CYS A 168 4.40 15.72 -3.06
N ASN A 169 3.87 15.47 -4.26
CA ASN A 169 3.95 16.36 -5.42
C ASN A 169 5.40 16.71 -5.82
N ALA A 170 6.30 15.72 -5.80
CA ALA A 170 7.72 15.83 -6.12
C ALA A 170 8.05 16.85 -7.26
N PRO A 171 8.98 17.79 -7.02
CA PRO A 171 9.39 18.80 -7.99
C PRO A 171 10.26 18.21 -9.11
N ASP A 172 10.55 19.02 -10.15
CA ASP A 172 11.21 18.55 -11.37
C ASP A 172 12.64 18.03 -11.17
N ASP A 173 13.40 18.57 -10.21
CA ASP A 173 14.73 18.08 -9.87
C ASP A 173 14.68 16.71 -9.19
N VAL A 174 13.69 16.48 -8.32
CA VAL A 174 13.43 15.15 -7.73
C VAL A 174 12.97 14.16 -8.80
N LEU A 175 12.07 14.55 -9.71
CA LEU A 175 11.66 13.68 -10.82
C LEU A 175 12.80 13.35 -11.78
N LYS A 176 13.73 14.28 -11.99
CA LYS A 176 14.94 14.02 -12.78
C LYS A 176 15.84 12.98 -12.08
N TRP A 177 16.02 13.10 -10.77
CA TRP A 177 16.76 12.10 -10.00
C TRP A 177 16.08 10.74 -10.00
N ALA A 178 14.74 10.70 -9.86
CA ALA A 178 13.96 9.47 -9.97
C ALA A 178 14.16 8.78 -11.33
N ASP A 179 14.15 9.56 -12.42
CA ASP A 179 14.43 9.08 -13.78
C ASP A 179 15.84 8.45 -13.87
N GLU A 180 16.86 9.12 -13.33
CA GLU A 180 18.24 8.61 -13.28
C GLU A 180 18.36 7.30 -12.47
N VAL A 181 17.66 7.18 -11.34
CA VAL A 181 17.64 5.95 -10.52
C VAL A 181 16.92 4.80 -11.23
N LEU A 182 15.75 5.07 -11.82
CA LEU A 182 14.97 4.08 -12.54
C LEU A 182 15.71 3.55 -13.78
N GLU A 183 16.46 4.42 -14.47
CA GLU A 183 17.31 4.05 -15.61
C GLU A 183 18.52 3.20 -15.15
N LYS A 184 19.19 3.64 -14.07
CA LYS A 184 20.35 2.95 -13.49
C LYS A 184 20.04 1.52 -13.06
N TYR A 185 18.85 1.29 -12.52
CA TYR A 185 18.37 -0.02 -12.07
C TYR A 185 17.28 -0.58 -12.98
N SER A 186 17.39 -0.36 -14.29
CA SER A 186 16.44 -0.82 -15.31
C SER A 186 16.33 -2.34 -15.44
N ASP A 187 17.26 -3.08 -14.83
CA ASP A 187 17.24 -4.54 -14.67
C ASP A 187 16.42 -5.02 -13.46
N ARG A 188 16.06 -4.13 -12.53
CA ARG A 188 15.26 -4.42 -11.34
C ARG A 188 13.80 -4.05 -11.54
N ARG A 189 12.90 -4.79 -10.89
CA ARG A 189 11.46 -4.54 -10.88
C ARG A 189 11.16 -3.33 -10.00
N ALA A 190 10.70 -2.24 -10.60
CA ALA A 190 10.52 -0.98 -9.89
C ALA A 190 9.09 -0.81 -9.34
N MET A 191 9.02 -0.45 -8.06
CA MET A 191 7.83 0.02 -7.37
C MET A 191 8.07 1.47 -6.97
N ILE A 192 7.07 2.34 -7.17
CA ILE A 192 7.08 3.71 -6.65
C ILE A 192 6.07 3.81 -5.51
N THR A 193 6.49 4.44 -4.42
CA THR A 193 5.60 4.92 -3.37
C THR A 193 5.63 6.44 -3.42
N THR A 194 4.46 7.07 -3.39
CA THR A 194 4.32 8.52 -3.21
C THR A 194 3.04 8.78 -2.42
N HIS A 195 2.78 10.02 -2.04
CA HIS A 195 1.63 10.33 -1.22
C HIS A 195 0.38 10.63 -2.05
N MET A 196 0.37 11.79 -2.71
CA MET A 196 -0.75 12.24 -3.54
C MET A 196 -0.63 11.66 -4.95
N TYR A 197 -1.57 10.79 -5.37
CA TYR A 197 -1.56 10.24 -6.74
C TYR A 197 -2.95 10.00 -7.38
N LEU A 198 -3.70 9.00 -6.91
CA LEU A 198 -5.07 8.73 -7.36
C LEU A 198 -6.09 9.42 -6.46
N GLY A 199 -7.15 10.00 -7.03
CA GLY A 199 -8.22 10.69 -6.31
C GLY A 199 -9.16 11.43 -7.26
N PRO A 200 -9.90 12.46 -6.82
CA PRO A 200 -10.68 13.31 -7.70
C PRO A 200 -9.81 13.91 -8.81
N LEU A 201 -10.20 13.75 -10.08
CA LEU A 201 -9.37 14.20 -11.22
C LEU A 201 -9.03 15.69 -11.15
N ASP A 202 -10.01 16.50 -10.74
CA ASP A 202 -9.90 17.95 -10.63
C ASP A 202 -9.94 18.39 -9.18
N LYS A 203 -9.34 19.56 -8.92
CA LYS A 203 -9.24 20.11 -7.57
C LYS A 203 -10.65 20.35 -7.00
N PRO A 204 -11.02 19.66 -5.90
CA PRO A 204 -12.31 19.86 -5.23
C PRO A 204 -12.51 21.33 -4.84
N GLN A 205 -13.71 21.87 -5.10
CA GLN A 205 -14.10 23.23 -4.70
C GLN A 205 -15.05 23.23 -3.49
N ALA A 206 -15.76 22.12 -3.29
CA ALA A 206 -16.63 21.87 -2.15
C ALA A 206 -16.39 20.48 -1.54
N SER A 207 -16.89 20.25 -0.32
CA SER A 207 -16.68 18.97 0.39
C SER A 207 -17.20 17.74 -0.35
N ARG A 208 -18.27 17.88 -1.15
CA ARG A 208 -18.83 16.78 -1.95
C ARG A 208 -17.98 16.43 -3.17
N ASP A 209 -17.17 17.37 -3.66
CA ASP A 209 -16.30 17.15 -4.82
C ASP A 209 -15.14 16.18 -4.52
N TYR A 210 -14.95 15.82 -3.26
CA TYR A 210 -14.03 14.76 -2.88
C TYR A 210 -14.60 13.35 -3.07
N TYR A 211 -15.93 13.21 -3.14
CA TYR A 211 -16.63 11.92 -3.18
C TYR A 211 -17.19 11.60 -4.56
N ASP A 212 -17.90 12.57 -5.14
CA ASP A 212 -18.82 12.34 -6.26
C ASP A 212 -18.18 12.46 -7.66
N PRO A 213 -17.23 13.39 -7.90
CA PRO A 213 -16.62 13.57 -9.21
C PRO A 213 -15.85 12.34 -9.71
N PRO A 214 -15.57 12.27 -11.02
CA PRO A 214 -14.70 11.25 -11.59
C PRO A 214 -13.35 11.22 -10.89
N LYS A 215 -12.88 10.00 -10.63
CA LYS A 215 -11.61 9.74 -9.97
C LYS A 215 -10.62 9.09 -10.93
N GLY A 216 -9.34 9.32 -10.68
CA GLY A 216 -8.22 8.76 -11.43
C GLY A 216 -6.93 9.45 -11.00
N ARG A 217 -5.94 9.47 -11.89
CA ARG A 217 -4.70 10.21 -11.64
C ARG A 217 -4.99 11.71 -11.57
N MET A 218 -4.70 12.33 -10.42
CA MET A 218 -5.10 13.71 -10.17
C MET A 218 -4.34 14.72 -11.04
N ARG A 219 -5.01 15.83 -11.38
CA ARG A 219 -4.48 16.94 -12.19
C ARG A 219 -4.24 18.21 -11.37
N TRP A 220 -4.06 18.04 -10.06
CA TRP A 220 -3.84 19.11 -9.10
C TRP A 220 -2.85 18.63 -8.03
N HIS A 221 -2.29 19.57 -7.27
CA HIS A 221 -1.29 19.32 -6.24
C HIS A 221 -1.65 20.09 -4.95
N LYS A 222 -1.12 19.65 -3.81
CA LYS A 222 -1.32 20.26 -2.49
C LYS A 222 -0.09 21.04 -2.00
N THR A 223 1.10 20.55 -2.32
CA THR A 223 2.39 21.08 -1.84
C THR A 223 3.20 21.71 -2.97
N HIS A 224 4.37 22.27 -2.64
CA HIS A 224 5.39 22.83 -3.53
C HIS A 224 4.98 24.04 -4.40
N GLY A 225 3.72 24.48 -4.34
CA GLY A 225 3.23 25.59 -5.15
C GLY A 225 3.53 25.33 -6.64
N GLN A 226 4.09 26.32 -7.34
CA GLN A 226 4.40 26.19 -8.78
C GLN A 226 5.55 25.22 -9.10
N GLN A 227 6.31 24.77 -8.10
CA GLN A 227 7.42 23.83 -8.29
C GLN A 227 6.94 22.38 -8.26
N GLY A 228 5.78 22.13 -7.65
CA GLY A 228 5.24 20.79 -7.46
C GLY A 228 4.63 20.23 -8.74
N ASN A 229 4.78 18.93 -8.92
CA ASN A 229 4.10 18.23 -10.00
C ASN A 229 2.79 17.62 -9.53
N THR A 230 1.75 17.81 -10.33
CA THR A 230 0.54 17.01 -10.22
C THR A 230 0.85 15.54 -10.51
N PRO A 231 0.07 14.58 -9.99
CA PRO A 231 0.24 13.17 -10.31
C PRO A 231 0.28 12.87 -11.81
N GLN A 232 -0.55 13.56 -12.60
CA GLN A 232 -0.52 13.46 -14.06
C GLN A 232 0.82 13.93 -14.65
N GLN A 233 1.38 15.04 -14.17
CA GLN A 233 2.70 15.49 -14.60
C GLN A 233 3.81 14.52 -14.16
N MET A 234 3.76 13.95 -12.95
CA MET A 234 4.74 12.95 -12.49
C MET A 234 4.75 11.71 -13.41
N TRP A 235 3.56 11.27 -13.85
CA TRP A 235 3.42 10.20 -14.83
C TRP A 235 4.01 10.56 -16.20
N ASP A 236 3.63 11.71 -16.75
CA ASP A 236 4.05 12.12 -18.09
C ASP A 236 5.56 12.46 -18.15
N LYS A 237 6.09 13.08 -17.09
CA LYS A 237 7.49 13.52 -17.02
C LYS A 237 8.46 12.40 -16.66
N CYS A 238 8.05 11.40 -15.87
CA CYS A 238 8.94 10.35 -15.37
C CYS A 238 8.30 8.96 -15.47
N PHE A 239 7.26 8.66 -14.68
CA PHE A 239 6.89 7.27 -14.38
C PHE A 239 6.55 6.42 -15.61
N SER A 240 5.83 7.00 -16.59
CA SER A 240 5.44 6.30 -17.82
C SER A 240 6.61 5.86 -18.70
N LYS A 241 7.81 6.41 -18.49
CA LYS A 241 8.99 6.22 -19.36
C LYS A 241 9.82 5.00 -19.01
N HIS A 242 9.53 4.31 -17.90
CA HIS A 242 10.39 3.24 -17.41
C HIS A 242 9.74 1.87 -17.58
N ARG A 243 10.32 1.04 -18.44
CA ARG A 243 9.85 -0.32 -18.76
C ARG A 243 9.79 -1.26 -17.55
N ASN A 244 10.57 -0.96 -16.51
CA ASN A 244 10.73 -1.77 -15.32
C ASN A 244 9.77 -1.37 -14.19
N LEU A 245 9.06 -0.24 -14.31
CA LEU A 245 8.00 0.14 -13.38
C LEU A 245 6.78 -0.77 -13.56
N PHE A 246 6.27 -1.31 -12.45
CA PHE A 246 5.07 -2.17 -12.47
C PHE A 246 4.02 -1.80 -11.41
N LEU A 247 4.40 -1.09 -10.35
CA LEU A 247 3.49 -0.76 -9.26
C LEU A 247 3.74 0.67 -8.74
N ILE A 248 2.66 1.42 -8.54
CA ILE A 248 2.63 2.71 -7.86
C ILE A 248 1.65 2.62 -6.70
N CYS A 249 2.12 2.90 -5.48
CA CYS A 249 1.29 2.94 -4.27
C CYS A 249 1.17 4.36 -3.72
N CYS A 250 -0.03 4.73 -3.29
CA CYS A 250 -0.34 6.07 -2.78
C CYS A 250 -1.39 6.10 -1.66
N GLY A 251 -1.50 7.25 -0.98
CA GLY A 251 -2.44 7.55 0.12
C GLY A 251 -3.21 8.85 -0.15
N ASP A 252 -3.28 9.78 0.82
CA ASP A 252 -3.75 11.18 0.69
C ASP A 252 -5.28 11.39 0.60
N GLN A 253 -6.01 10.38 0.11
CA GLN A 253 -7.39 10.53 -0.38
C GLN A 253 -8.42 9.73 0.43
N SER A 254 -8.59 10.03 1.71
CA SER A 254 -9.50 9.36 2.66
C SER A 254 -10.97 9.36 2.24
N ARG A 255 -11.36 10.26 1.32
CA ARG A 255 -12.71 10.37 0.74
C ARG A 255 -12.88 9.58 -0.56
N SER A 256 -11.79 8.98 -1.06
CA SER A 256 -11.75 7.96 -2.09
C SER A 256 -11.40 6.59 -1.49
N GLN A 257 -10.58 6.56 -0.43
CA GLN A 257 -10.22 5.44 0.46
C GLN A 257 -9.48 4.28 -0.20
N ALA A 258 -10.03 3.73 -1.27
CA ALA A 258 -9.48 2.62 -2.01
C ALA A 258 -9.75 2.81 -3.50
N MET A 259 -8.69 2.79 -4.30
CA MET A 259 -8.79 2.72 -5.75
C MET A 259 -7.68 1.82 -6.27
N HIS A 260 -7.92 1.18 -7.41
CA HIS A 260 -6.86 0.58 -8.19
C HIS A 260 -7.18 0.68 -9.68
N GLN A 261 -6.15 0.83 -10.50
CA GLN A 261 -6.26 0.74 -11.96
C GLN A 261 -4.98 0.17 -12.55
N THR A 262 -5.08 -0.41 -13.73
CA THR A 262 -3.92 -0.87 -14.52
C THR A 262 -3.85 -0.07 -15.80
N VAL A 263 -2.70 0.55 -16.04
CA VAL A 263 -2.42 1.36 -17.22
C VAL A 263 -1.19 0.83 -17.95
N GLN A 264 -0.97 1.28 -19.19
CA GLN A 264 0.24 0.93 -19.94
C GLN A 264 1.26 2.07 -19.89
N GLY A 265 2.50 1.75 -19.55
CA GLY A 265 3.65 2.64 -19.74
C GLY A 265 4.03 2.78 -21.22
N ASN A 266 4.94 3.69 -21.53
CA ASN A 266 5.37 4.00 -22.90
C ASN A 266 6.09 2.82 -23.58
N HIS A 267 6.55 1.83 -22.81
CA HIS A 267 7.18 0.60 -23.30
C HIS A 267 6.20 -0.58 -23.39
N GLY A 268 4.91 -0.37 -23.14
CA GLY A 268 3.87 -1.41 -23.14
C GLY A 268 3.86 -2.28 -21.88
N ASN A 269 4.71 -1.99 -20.89
CA ASN A 269 4.62 -2.60 -19.57
C ASN A 269 3.32 -2.19 -18.87
N GLN A 270 2.72 -3.12 -18.14
CA GLN A 270 1.58 -2.81 -17.27
C GLN A 270 2.09 -2.14 -15.99
N VAL A 271 1.47 -1.03 -15.61
CA VAL A 271 1.70 -0.35 -14.34
C VAL A 271 0.40 -0.36 -13.56
N HIS A 272 0.42 -0.97 -12.39
CA HIS A 272 -0.70 -1.00 -11.46
C HIS A 272 -0.60 0.21 -10.52
N GLU A 273 -1.66 0.98 -10.43
CA GLU A 273 -1.74 2.17 -9.59
C GLU A 273 -2.73 1.89 -8.47
N CYS A 274 -2.30 1.96 -7.22
CA CYS A 274 -3.08 1.53 -6.05
C CYS A 274 -3.12 2.62 -4.98
N LEU A 275 -4.33 3.05 -4.62
CA LEU A 275 -4.60 4.00 -3.54
C LEU A 275 -5.08 3.29 -2.29
N SER A 276 -4.47 3.57 -1.15
CA SER A 276 -4.85 3.07 0.17
C SER A 276 -4.84 4.22 1.18
N ASP A 277 -6.01 4.67 1.62
CA ASP A 277 -6.16 5.61 2.74
C ASP A 277 -7.29 5.10 3.64
N TYR A 278 -6.93 4.20 4.54
CA TYR A 278 -7.86 3.53 5.44
C TYR A 278 -7.74 4.07 6.86
N ARG A 279 -8.82 3.88 7.63
CA ARG A 279 -8.85 4.07 9.09
C ARG A 279 -8.92 2.70 9.78
N ASP A 280 -9.04 2.68 11.10
CA ASP A 280 -9.26 1.47 11.90
C ASP A 280 -8.16 0.38 11.80
N GLY A 281 -6.91 0.79 11.57
CA GLY A 281 -5.73 -0.08 11.56
C GLY A 281 -5.61 -0.99 10.34
N TYR A 282 -6.25 -0.63 9.23
CA TYR A 282 -6.13 -1.38 7.97
C TYR A 282 -4.85 -1.01 7.22
N PHE A 283 -4.10 -2.02 6.75
CA PHE A 283 -3.03 -1.86 5.75
C PHE A 283 -3.29 -2.73 4.51
N ARG A 284 -2.45 -2.59 3.48
CA ARG A 284 -2.46 -3.52 2.32
C ARG A 284 -1.30 -4.49 2.32
N ILE A 285 -1.60 -5.76 2.07
CA ILE A 285 -0.65 -6.83 1.80
C ILE A 285 -0.65 -7.07 0.29
N TYR A 286 0.52 -7.03 -0.33
CA TYR A 286 0.75 -7.41 -1.73
C TYR A 286 1.52 -8.72 -1.73
N ARG A 287 0.81 -9.85 -1.87
CA ARG A 287 1.42 -11.18 -1.91
C ARG A 287 1.73 -11.57 -3.34
N PHE A 288 3.00 -11.71 -3.65
CA PHE A 288 3.51 -12.15 -4.93
C PHE A 288 3.45 -13.68 -5.00
N GLU A 289 2.81 -14.22 -6.03
CA GLU A 289 2.70 -15.66 -6.27
C GLU A 289 3.38 -15.99 -7.60
N PRO A 290 4.72 -16.24 -7.61
CA PRO A 290 5.49 -16.37 -8.85
C PRO A 290 4.99 -17.46 -9.78
N LYS A 291 4.63 -18.65 -9.27
CA LYS A 291 4.09 -19.75 -10.10
C LYS A 291 2.84 -19.38 -10.90
N GLU A 292 2.03 -18.49 -10.36
CA GLU A 292 0.75 -18.07 -10.97
C GLU A 292 0.89 -16.75 -11.73
N ASN A 293 2.08 -16.11 -11.75
CA ASN A 293 2.31 -14.79 -12.35
C ASN A 293 1.27 -13.73 -11.92
N ARG A 294 1.02 -13.64 -10.61
CA ARG A 294 0.04 -12.70 -10.06
C ARG A 294 0.43 -12.14 -8.70
N ILE A 295 -0.10 -10.97 -8.38
CA ILE A 295 -0.02 -10.35 -7.07
C ILE A 295 -1.42 -10.35 -6.46
N VAL A 296 -1.61 -11.05 -5.34
CA VAL A 296 -2.86 -11.03 -4.57
C VAL A 296 -2.79 -9.88 -3.58
N VAL A 297 -3.70 -8.92 -3.73
CA VAL A 297 -3.78 -7.73 -2.89
C VAL A 297 -4.91 -7.89 -1.88
N MET A 298 -4.60 -7.71 -0.60
CA MET A 298 -5.54 -7.85 0.51
C MET A 298 -5.45 -6.65 1.44
N THR A 299 -6.59 -6.05 1.78
CA THR A 299 -6.69 -5.08 2.87
C THR A 299 -7.11 -5.77 4.16
N TYR A 300 -6.28 -5.66 5.21
CA TYR A 300 -6.47 -6.35 6.50
C TYR A 300 -6.20 -5.41 7.66
N SER A 301 -7.02 -5.51 8.72
CA SER A 301 -6.80 -4.78 9.98
C SER A 301 -6.44 -5.78 11.07
N PRO A 302 -5.19 -5.77 11.58
CA PRO A 302 -4.82 -6.57 12.74
C PRO A 302 -5.54 -6.14 14.01
N HIS A 303 -5.91 -4.86 14.12
CA HIS A 303 -6.68 -4.37 15.26
C HIS A 303 -8.08 -4.99 15.31
N LEU A 304 -8.76 -5.03 14.16
CA LEU A 304 -10.09 -5.62 14.04
C LEU A 304 -10.07 -7.13 13.76
N GLN A 305 -8.89 -7.67 13.47
CA GLN A 305 -8.65 -9.06 13.07
C GLN A 305 -9.55 -9.51 11.91
N LYS A 306 -9.67 -8.68 10.86
CA LYS A 306 -10.50 -9.00 9.70
C LYS A 306 -10.01 -8.38 8.41
N LEU A 307 -10.35 -9.03 7.29
CA LEU A 307 -10.32 -8.43 5.96
C LEU A 307 -11.31 -7.26 5.87
N CYS A 308 -11.01 -6.30 5.00
CA CYS A 308 -11.93 -5.20 4.69
C CYS A 308 -12.97 -5.68 3.67
N ASP A 309 -14.16 -6.04 4.11
CA ASP A 309 -15.27 -6.51 3.27
C ASP A 309 -16.04 -5.36 2.58
N GLY A 310 -15.69 -4.11 2.89
CA GLY A 310 -16.31 -2.91 2.36
C GLY A 310 -16.25 -1.78 3.36
N THR A 311 -16.44 -0.57 2.85
CA THR A 311 -16.43 0.66 3.61
C THR A 311 -17.65 1.50 3.24
N LYS A 312 -17.93 2.57 3.98
CA LYS A 312 -19.04 3.47 3.62
C LYS A 312 -18.81 4.18 2.27
N ILE A 313 -17.55 4.36 1.87
CA ILE A 313 -17.15 5.14 0.69
C ILE A 313 -16.95 4.21 -0.51
N VAL A 314 -16.28 3.08 -0.27
CA VAL A 314 -16.02 2.00 -1.24
C VAL A 314 -16.66 0.72 -0.68
N PRO A 315 -17.89 0.39 -1.07
CA PRO A 315 -18.67 -0.65 -0.39
C PRO A 315 -18.32 -2.07 -0.83
N ASP A 316 -17.70 -2.25 -2.00
CA ASP A 316 -17.50 -3.58 -2.57
C ASP A 316 -16.14 -4.17 -2.11
N ALA A 317 -16.17 -5.38 -1.54
CA ALA A 317 -14.98 -6.16 -1.17
C ALA A 317 -13.93 -6.28 -2.29
N LYS A 318 -14.37 -6.36 -3.56
CA LYS A 318 -13.46 -6.48 -4.72
C LYS A 318 -12.48 -5.30 -4.87
N ASP A 319 -12.80 -4.12 -4.33
CA ASP A 319 -11.92 -2.95 -4.38
C ASP A 319 -10.86 -2.97 -3.24
N HIS A 320 -11.01 -3.92 -2.31
CA HIS A 320 -10.16 -4.16 -1.15
C HIS A 320 -9.42 -5.52 -1.22
N GLN A 321 -9.97 -6.47 -1.99
CA GLN A 321 -9.39 -7.77 -2.30
C GLN A 321 -9.43 -7.99 -3.81
N PHE A 322 -8.26 -7.93 -4.43
CA PHE A 322 -8.14 -8.08 -5.88
C PHE A 322 -6.83 -8.77 -6.27
N VAL A 323 -6.73 -9.14 -7.53
CA VAL A 323 -5.55 -9.78 -8.12
C VAL A 323 -5.03 -8.89 -9.24
N LEU A 324 -3.73 -8.68 -9.26
CA LEU A 324 -3.01 -8.00 -10.34
C LEU A 324 -2.23 -9.04 -11.13
N ASP A 325 -2.39 -9.03 -12.45
CA ASP A 325 -1.57 -9.86 -13.34
C ASP A 325 -0.15 -9.30 -13.39
N TYR A 326 0.86 -10.11 -13.03
CA TYR A 326 2.25 -9.68 -13.04
C TYR A 326 3.18 -10.81 -13.38
N GLU A 327 3.85 -10.68 -14.53
CA GLU A 327 4.75 -11.70 -15.02
C GLU A 327 6.06 -11.74 -14.23
N MET A 328 6.27 -12.82 -13.48
CA MET A 328 7.43 -13.04 -12.63
C MET A 328 8.38 -14.10 -13.21
N ASN A 329 7.84 -15.06 -13.97
CA ASN A 329 8.59 -16.11 -14.63
C ASN A 329 9.00 -15.70 -16.06
N ARG A 330 10.03 -14.87 -16.19
CA ARG A 330 10.76 -14.67 -17.45
C ARG A 330 12.25 -14.56 -17.20
#